data_AF-A0A932FW37-F1
#
_entry.id   AF-A0A932FW37-F1
#
_cell.length_a   1.000
_cell.length_b   1.000
_cell.length_c   1.000
_cell.angle_alpha   90.00
_cell.angle_beta   90.00
_cell.angle_gamma   90.00
#
_symmetry.space_group_name_H-M   'P 1'
#
loop_
_entity.id
_entity.type
_entity.pdbx_description
1 polymer ?
#
loop_
_entity_poly.entity_id
_entity_poly.type
_entity_poly.pdbx_seq_one_letter_code
_entity_poly.pdbx_strand_id
1 'polypeptide(L)'
;MRVSVKLMGAFKQLVPQAPASRLLLELDDPATLRDLIDKLGEAWGEQFKARALCEGPDGKVRLRPFVRVIIDGKTLDYSPVDQLSLPRKEGETMVEVFILQAIQGGLSYARRCLDPLCL
;
A
#
# COMPACT_ATOMS: atom_id res chain seq x y z
N MET A 1 -6.56 13.82 5.72
CA MET A 1 -7.32 12.59 5.40
C MET A 1 -6.81 11.41 6.21
N ARG A 2 -7.68 10.44 6.56
CA ARG A 2 -7.26 9.21 7.23
C ARG A 2 -7.07 8.08 6.23
N VAL A 3 -6.05 7.28 6.42
CA VAL A 3 -5.74 6.11 5.58
C VAL A 3 -5.62 4.88 6.44
N SER A 4 -6.35 3.84 6.09
CA SER A 4 -6.27 2.52 6.72
C SER A 4 -5.46 1.59 5.84
N VAL A 5 -4.23 1.30 6.25
CA VAL A 5 -3.29 0.44 5.52
C VAL A 5 -3.31 -0.97 6.08
N LYS A 6 -3.45 -1.96 5.20
CA LYS A 6 -3.35 -3.38 5.56
C LYS A 6 -2.23 -4.06 4.77
N LEU A 7 -1.27 -4.61 5.49
CA LEU A 7 -0.25 -5.49 4.90
C LEU A 7 -0.80 -6.90 4.69
N MET A 8 -0.48 -7.50 3.55
CA MET A 8 -0.88 -8.86 3.21
C MET A 8 0.31 -9.66 2.67
N GLY A 9 0.19 -10.99 2.72
CA GLY A 9 1.27 -11.90 2.29
C GLY A 9 2.55 -11.70 3.12
N ALA A 10 3.70 -11.79 2.47
CA ALA A 10 5.01 -11.68 3.12
C ALA A 10 5.28 -10.30 3.76
N PHE A 11 4.60 -9.23 3.34
CA PHE A 11 4.78 -7.91 3.96
C PHE A 11 4.38 -7.90 5.43
N LYS A 12 3.45 -8.77 5.86
CA LYS A 12 3.12 -8.94 7.29
C LYS A 12 4.32 -9.38 8.13
N GLN A 13 5.25 -10.13 7.55
CA GLN A 13 6.44 -10.64 8.25
C GLN A 13 7.54 -9.57 8.35
N LEU A 14 7.55 -8.60 7.44
CA LEU A 14 8.53 -7.51 7.42
C LEU A 14 8.28 -6.47 8.52
N VAL A 15 7.09 -6.47 9.12
CA VAL A 15 6.74 -5.58 10.22
C VAL A 15 6.17 -6.40 11.38
N PRO A 16 7.02 -7.00 12.23
CA PRO A 16 6.60 -7.87 13.32
C PRO A 16 5.68 -7.18 14.35
N GLN A 17 5.80 -5.85 14.42
CA GLN A 17 5.01 -4.99 15.32
C GLN A 17 3.76 -4.41 14.65
N ALA A 18 3.53 -4.67 13.35
CA ALA A 18 2.33 -4.18 12.70
C ALA A 18 1.11 -4.87 13.31
N PRO A 19 0.07 -4.11 13.71
CA PRO A 19 -1.17 -4.70 14.18
C PRO A 19 -1.72 -5.66 13.13
N ALA A 20 -2.22 -6.81 13.59
CA ALA A 20 -2.70 -7.89 12.72
C ALA A 20 -3.84 -7.47 11.77
N SER A 21 -4.53 -6.36 12.09
CA SER A 21 -5.72 -5.86 11.41
C SER A 21 -5.40 -4.79 10.37
N ARG A 22 -4.94 -3.59 10.78
CA ARG A 22 -4.70 -2.38 9.97
C ARG A 22 -3.85 -1.35 10.73
N LEU A 23 -3.03 -0.58 10.03
CA LEU A 23 -2.42 0.66 10.53
C LEU A 23 -3.26 1.86 10.07
N LEU A 24 -3.60 2.74 11.00
CA LEU A 24 -4.26 4.00 10.70
C LEU A 24 -3.22 5.11 10.61
N LEU A 25 -3.21 5.83 9.50
CA LEU A 25 -2.35 6.98 9.24
C LEU A 25 -3.18 8.22 8.97
N GLU A 26 -2.66 9.38 9.37
CA GLU A 26 -3.20 10.68 8.96
C GLU A 26 -2.23 11.30 7.94
N LEU A 27 -2.77 11.75 6.82
CA LEU A 27 -2.05 12.42 5.73
C LEU A 27 -2.70 13.77 5.45
N ASP A 28 -1.92 14.74 4.98
CA ASP A 28 -2.47 16.02 4.50
C ASP A 28 -3.14 15.83 3.12
N ASP A 29 -4.22 16.55 2.86
CA ASP A 29 -4.99 16.47 1.60
C ASP A 29 -4.63 17.67 0.70
N PRO A 30 -4.23 17.49 -0.58
CA PRO A 30 -4.13 16.23 -1.34
C PRO A 30 -2.89 15.39 -1.00
N ALA A 31 -3.10 14.10 -0.75
CA ALA A 31 -2.03 13.13 -0.49
C ALA A 31 -1.68 12.32 -1.74
N THR A 32 -0.40 11.98 -1.88
CA THR A 32 0.10 11.05 -2.89
C THR A 32 0.46 9.69 -2.30
N LEU A 33 0.66 8.70 -3.16
CA LEU A 33 1.19 7.40 -2.77
C LEU A 33 2.60 7.53 -2.17
N ARG A 34 3.38 8.52 -2.61
CA ARG A 34 4.68 8.84 -2.01
C ARG A 34 4.53 9.24 -0.54
N ASP A 35 3.62 10.15 -0.23
CA ASP A 35 3.39 10.63 1.15
C ASP A 35 2.98 9.48 2.07
N LEU A 36 2.14 8.56 1.56
CA LEU A 36 1.77 7.35 2.28
C LEU A 36 2.98 6.46 2.56
N ILE A 37 3.81 6.19 1.56
CA ILE A 37 4.99 5.33 1.71
C ILE A 37 6.01 5.96 2.66
N ASP A 38 6.17 7.27 2.59
CA ASP A 38 7.03 8.03 3.49
C ASP A 38 6.54 7.91 4.94
N LYS A 39 5.23 8.06 5.19
CA LYS A 39 4.63 7.82 6.51
C LYS A 39 4.72 6.39 6.99
N LEU A 40 4.62 5.41 6.10
CA LEU A 40 4.84 4.00 6.46
C LEU A 40 6.30 3.75 6.86
N GLY A 41 7.25 4.44 6.24
CA GLY A 41 8.64 4.44 6.65
C GLY A 41 8.86 5.03 8.04
N GLU A 42 8.18 6.13 8.37
CA GLU A 42 8.22 6.70 9.72
C GLU A 42 7.62 5.74 10.76
N ALA A 43 6.48 5.11 10.44
CA ALA A 43 5.75 4.24 11.36
C ALA A 43 6.43 2.88 11.61
N TRP A 44 7.06 2.30 10.59
CA TRP A 44 7.62 0.94 10.63
C TRP A 44 9.13 0.88 10.44
N GLY A 45 9.78 2.04 10.32
CA GLY A 45 11.22 2.20 10.15
C GLY A 45 11.65 2.28 8.68
N GLU A 46 12.74 3.02 8.44
CA GLU A 46 13.32 3.26 7.10
C GLU A 46 13.70 1.97 6.35
N GLN A 47 13.95 0.87 7.08
CA GLN A 47 14.20 -0.44 6.48
C GLN A 47 13.00 -0.96 5.68
N PHE A 48 11.77 -0.63 6.10
CA PHE A 48 10.54 -0.96 5.38
C PHE A 48 10.39 -0.08 4.12
N LYS A 49 10.65 1.23 4.25
CA LYS A 49 10.51 2.22 3.16
C LYS A 49 11.42 1.93 1.97
N ALA A 50 12.73 1.79 2.21
CA ALA A 50 13.73 1.76 1.14
C ALA A 50 13.96 0.38 0.50
N ARG A 51 13.66 -0.72 1.22
CA ARG A 51 13.91 -2.08 0.70
C ARG A 51 12.67 -2.83 0.27
N ALA A 52 11.52 -2.59 0.89
CA ALA A 52 10.37 -3.48 0.72
C ALA A 52 9.40 -3.01 -0.38
N LEU A 53 9.11 -1.71 -0.46
CA LEU A 53 8.01 -1.21 -1.30
C LEU A 53 8.46 -0.51 -2.58
N CYS A 54 9.52 0.28 -2.52
CA CYS A 54 9.96 1.09 -3.64
C CYS A 54 11.38 0.77 -4.12
N GLU A 55 11.64 1.09 -5.37
CA GLU A 55 12.96 1.13 -5.99
C GLU A 55 13.06 2.31 -6.95
N GLY A 56 14.29 2.75 -7.22
CA GLY A 56 14.57 3.75 -8.23
C GLY A 56 15.99 4.32 -8.09
N PRO A 57 16.83 4.27 -9.14
CA PRO A 57 17.94 5.19 -9.25
C PRO A 57 17.41 6.59 -9.62
N ASP A 58 18.15 7.64 -9.27
CA ASP A 58 18.02 8.97 -9.87
C ASP A 58 16.67 9.69 -9.69
N GLY A 59 16.11 9.64 -8.47
CA GLY A 59 14.99 10.50 -8.07
C GLY A 59 13.62 10.14 -8.67
N LYS A 60 13.49 9.01 -9.37
CA LYS A 60 12.21 8.47 -9.87
C LYS A 60 11.80 7.26 -9.04
N VAL A 61 11.13 7.50 -7.92
CA VAL A 61 10.69 6.44 -7.01
C VAL A 61 9.49 5.72 -7.62
N ARG A 62 9.57 4.38 -7.72
CA ARG A 62 8.49 3.52 -8.23
C ARG A 62 8.24 2.36 -7.29
N LEU A 63 7.02 1.82 -7.33
CA LEU A 63 6.73 0.55 -6.68
C LEU A 63 7.61 -0.57 -7.27
N ARG A 64 8.13 -1.45 -6.43
CA ARG A 64 8.87 -2.63 -6.90
C ARG A 64 7.96 -3.54 -7.71
N PRO A 65 8.48 -4.30 -8.70
CA PRO A 65 7.68 -5.19 -9.55
C PRO A 65 6.84 -6.22 -8.79
N PHE A 66 7.28 -6.62 -7.59
CA PHE A 66 6.57 -7.56 -6.74
C PHE A 66 5.64 -6.89 -5.72
N VAL A 67 5.48 -5.56 -5.75
CA VAL A 67 4.60 -4.82 -4.84
C VAL A 67 3.34 -4.43 -5.57
N ARG A 68 2.20 -4.82 -4.99
CA ARG A 68 0.87 -4.39 -5.42
C ARG A 68 0.25 -3.52 -4.34
N VAL A 69 -0.26 -2.38 -4.77
CA VAL A 69 -1.05 -1.49 -3.92
C VAL A 69 -2.47 -1.47 -4.46
N ILE A 70 -3.45 -1.78 -3.62
CA ILE A 70 -4.88 -1.70 -3.97
C ILE A 70 -5.49 -0.55 -3.18
N ILE A 71 -6.09 0.40 -3.88
CA ILE A 71 -6.78 1.56 -3.29
C ILE A 71 -8.18 1.60 -3.86
N ASP A 72 -9.20 1.52 -2.99
CA ASP A 72 -10.62 1.50 -3.40
C ASP A 72 -10.92 0.44 -4.51
N GLY A 73 -10.26 -0.72 -4.44
CA GLY A 73 -10.40 -1.79 -5.43
C GLY A 73 -9.60 -1.59 -6.73
N LYS A 74 -8.97 -0.42 -6.94
CA LYS A 74 -8.06 -0.19 -8.07
C LYS A 74 -6.66 -0.68 -7.72
N THR A 75 -6.09 -1.51 -8.60
CA THR A 75 -4.73 -2.02 -8.43
C THR A 75 -3.73 -1.10 -9.10
N LEU A 76 -2.69 -0.74 -8.36
CA LEU A 76 -1.53 0.00 -8.83
C LEU A 76 -0.34 -0.95 -8.83
N ASP A 77 0.18 -1.20 -10.04
CA ASP A 77 1.33 -2.05 -10.31
C ASP A 77 2.46 -1.20 -10.92
N TYR A 78 3.69 -1.33 -10.41
CA TYR A 78 4.90 -0.74 -11.00
C TYR A 78 4.78 0.76 -11.38
N SER A 79 3.98 1.51 -10.61
CA SER A 79 3.61 2.88 -10.93
C SER A 79 4.55 3.90 -10.25
N PRO A 80 4.77 5.08 -10.86
CA PRO A 80 5.53 6.16 -10.23
C PRO A 80 4.75 6.71 -9.03
N VAL A 81 5.37 6.67 -7.84
CA VAL A 81 4.64 6.98 -6.59
C VAL A 81 4.38 8.48 -6.43
N ASP A 82 5.21 9.33 -7.03
CA ASP A 82 5.12 10.78 -6.92
C ASP A 82 4.00 11.40 -7.78
N GLN A 83 3.36 10.62 -8.66
CA GLN A 83 2.29 11.08 -9.58
C GLN A 83 0.91 10.48 -9.28
N LEU A 84 0.82 9.59 -8.28
CA LEU A 84 -0.40 8.90 -7.94
C LEU A 84 -1.04 9.53 -6.71
N SER A 85 -2.05 10.38 -6.93
CA SER A 85 -2.88 10.91 -5.86
C SER A 85 -3.73 9.79 -5.24
N LEU A 86 -3.86 9.80 -3.92
CA LEU A 86 -4.79 8.92 -3.23
C LEU A 86 -6.20 9.43 -3.50
N PRO A 87 -7.08 8.63 -4.13
CA PRO A 87 -8.45 9.05 -4.37
C PRO A 87 -9.15 9.25 -3.03
N ARG A 88 -9.78 10.42 -2.86
CA ARG A 88 -10.69 10.70 -1.76
C ARG A 88 -12.06 11.03 -2.35
N LYS A 89 -13.07 10.22 -2.04
CA LYS A 89 -14.45 10.53 -2.44
C LYS A 89 -15.03 11.61 -1.50
N GLU A 90 -15.96 12.39 -2.03
CA GLU A 90 -16.69 13.37 -1.21
C GLU A 90 -17.46 12.66 -0.08
N GLY A 91 -17.33 13.16 1.15
CA GLY A 91 -17.88 12.51 2.35
C GLY A 91 -17.08 11.32 2.90
N GLU A 92 -16.04 10.86 2.19
CA GLU A 92 -15.18 9.77 2.66
C GLU A 92 -14.21 10.28 3.74
N THR A 93 -14.29 9.64 4.91
CA THR A 93 -13.46 9.96 6.07
C THR A 93 -12.18 9.13 6.12
N MET A 94 -12.14 8.01 5.38
CA MET A 94 -11.04 7.05 5.41
C MET A 94 -10.85 6.39 4.04
N VAL A 95 -9.61 6.37 3.55
CA VAL A 95 -9.20 5.63 2.35
C VAL A 95 -8.64 4.28 2.77
N GLU A 96 -9.09 3.18 2.14
CA GLU A 96 -8.54 1.85 2.41
C GLU A 96 -7.44 1.49 1.41
N VAL A 97 -6.27 1.10 1.94
CA VAL A 97 -5.10 0.71 1.15
C VAL A 97 -4.64 -0.67 1.54
N PHE A 98 -4.47 -1.55 0.57
CA PHE A 98 -3.90 -2.88 0.76
C PHE A 98 -2.56 -2.95 0.07
N ILE A 99 -1.54 -3.42 0.79
CA ILE A 99 -0.20 -3.63 0.24
C ILE A 99 0.11 -5.11 0.32
N LEU A 100 0.34 -5.73 -0.84
CA LEU A 100 0.55 -7.16 -0.94
C LEU A 100 1.71 -7.49 -1.87
N GLN A 101 2.36 -8.62 -1.60
CA GLN A 101 3.40 -9.14 -2.47
C GLN A 101 2.73 -9.85 -3.65
N ALA A 102 3.02 -9.38 -4.85
CA ALA A 102 2.68 -10.05 -6.10
C ALA A 102 3.57 -11.31 -6.23
N ILE A 103 3.05 -12.46 -5.81
CA ILE A 103 3.71 -13.75 -6.05
C ILE A 103 3.49 -14.14 -7.51
N GLN A 104 4.53 -14.65 -8.19
CA GLN A 104 4.50 -15.08 -9.60
C GLN A 104 3.50 -16.22 -9.95
N GLY A 105 2.63 -16.64 -9.03
CA GLY A 105 1.48 -17.51 -9.27
C GLY A 105 0.22 -17.15 -8.46
N GLY A 106 0.20 -15.99 -7.80
CA GLY A 106 -0.79 -15.63 -6.76
C GLY A 106 -1.98 -14.79 -7.22
N LEU A 107 -2.21 -14.64 -8.53
CA LEU A 107 -3.33 -13.86 -9.08
C LEU A 107 -4.71 -14.34 -8.59
N SER A 108 -4.83 -15.59 -8.13
CA SER A 108 -6.08 -16.18 -7.65
C SER A 108 -6.46 -15.80 -6.21
N TYR A 109 -5.50 -15.39 -5.36
CA TYR A 109 -5.75 -15.22 -3.92
C TYR A 109 -6.25 -13.82 -3.55
N ALA A 110 -5.72 -12.77 -4.19
CA ALA A 110 -6.13 -11.39 -3.94
C ALA A 110 -7.58 -11.13 -4.38
N ARG A 111 -8.03 -11.76 -5.47
CA ARG A 111 -9.43 -11.68 -5.94
C ARG A 111 -10.40 -12.35 -4.96
N ARG A 112 -10.01 -13.48 -4.36
CA ARG A 112 -10.80 -14.20 -3.34
C ARG A 112 -10.97 -13.42 -2.03
N CYS A 113 -9.97 -12.65 -1.61
CA CYS A 113 -10.07 -11.86 -0.38
C CYS A 113 -10.91 -10.57 -0.51
N LEU A 114 -11.24 -10.16 -1.74
CA LEU A 114 -11.99 -8.95 -2.05
C LEU A 114 -13.41 -9.23 -2.54
N ASP A 115 -13.78 -10.51 -2.70
CA ASP A 115 -15.09 -10.94 -3.17
C ASP A 115 -15.82 -11.71 -2.05
N PRO A 116 -16.84 -11.12 -1.39
CA PRO A 116 -17.56 -11.79 -0.30
C PRO A 116 -18.41 -12.98 -0.77
N LEU A 117 -18.47 -13.27 -2.07
CA LEU A 117 -19.25 -14.36 -2.66
C LEU A 117 -18.43 -15.60 -3.06
N CYS A 118 -17.15 -15.65 -2.72
CA CYS A 118 -16.32 -16.85 -2.93
C CYS A 118 -16.20 -17.70 -1.64
N LEU A 119 -17.32 -18.30 -1.23
CA LEU A 119 -17.38 -19.52 -0.41
C LEU A 119 -18.34 -20.51 -1.09
#